data_AF-A0A179BAA3-F1
#
_entry.id   AF-A0A179BAA3-F1
#
_cell.length_a   1.000
_cell.length_b   1.000
_cell.length_c   1.000
_cell.angle_alpha   90.00
_cell.angle_beta   90.00
_cell.angle_gamma   90.00
#
_symmetry.space_group_name_H-M   'P 1'
#
loop_
_entity.id
_entity.type
_entity.pdbx_description
1 polymer ?
#
loop_
_entity_poly.entity_id
_entity_poly.type
_entity_poly.pdbx_seq_one_letter_code
_entity_poly.pdbx_strand_id
1 'polypeptide(L)' 'MTGLASSLAETEALKGLTGTTACDIAVCPPFALIERTEGSGVVIGAQDYLNSRRPVEFQ' A
#
# COMPACT_ATOMS: atom_id res chain seq x y z
N MET A 1 -9.88 6.16 8.64
CA MET A 1 -8.81 6.23 7.63
C MET A 1 -7.95 7.44 7.92
N THR A 2 -6.64 7.24 8.12
CA THR A 2 -5.66 8.34 8.19
C THR A 2 -5.56 9.04 6.83
N GLY A 3 -5.19 10.33 6.82
CA GLY A 3 -5.01 11.07 5.57
C GLY A 3 -3.82 10.53 4.76
N LEU A 4 -3.79 10.80 3.44
CA LEU A 4 -2.75 10.29 2.52
C LEU A 4 -1.32 10.54 3.01
N ALA A 5 -1.04 11.73 3.56
CA ALA A 5 0.27 12.07 4.08
C ALA A 5 0.69 11.20 5.28
N SER A 6 -0.26 10.85 6.15
CA SER A 6 -0.02 9.97 7.29
C SER A 6 0.23 8.54 6.81
N SER A 7 -0.60 8.01 5.90
CA SER A 7 -0.39 6.65 5.35
C SER A 7 0.95 6.51 4.62
N LEU A 8 1.38 7.56 3.92
CA LEU A 8 2.70 7.60 3.30
C LEU A 8 3.82 7.56 4.35
N ALA A 9 3.73 8.39 5.40
CA ALA A 9 4.72 8.40 6.47
C ALA A 9 4.81 7.04 7.20
N GLU A 10 3.68 6.38 7.44
CA GLU A 10 3.62 5.04 8.02
C GLU A 10 4.34 4.01 7.13
N THR A 11 4.15 4.08 5.81
CA THR A 11 4.79 3.14 4.90
C THR A 11 6.29 3.38 4.76
N GLU A 12 6.72 4.64 4.75
CA GLU A 12 8.14 5.00 4.78
C GLU A 12 8.84 4.46 6.04
N ALA A 13 8.17 4.54 7.21
CA ALA A 13 8.71 4.00 8.46
C ALA A 13 8.92 2.47 8.41
N LEU A 14 8.12 1.75 7.62
CA LEU A 14 8.23 0.30 7.47
C LEU A 14 9.37 -0.14 6.54
N LYS A 15 9.88 0.74 5.65
CA LYS A 15 11.01 0.42 4.78
C LYS A 15 12.23 -0.08 5.55
N GLY A 16 12.51 0.53 6.70
CA GLY A 16 13.65 0.17 7.56
C GLY A 16 13.48 -1.14 8.33
N LEU A 17 12.27 -1.70 8.40
CA LEU A 17 12.00 -2.98 9.08
C LEU A 17 12.09 -4.18 8.12
N THR A 18 11.97 -3.95 6.81
CA THR A 18 11.82 -5.05 5.86
C THR A 18 13.10 -5.86 5.77
N GLY A 19 13.01 -7.17 6.06
CA GLY A 19 14.16 -8.09 6.13
C GLY A 19 14.81 -8.24 7.51
N THR A 20 14.36 -7.47 8.52
CA THR A 20 14.80 -7.64 9.92
C THR A 20 13.81 -8.45 10.76
N THR A 21 12.59 -8.62 10.26
CA THR A 21 11.51 -9.29 10.97
C THR A 21 11.48 -10.78 10.63
N ALA A 22 11.15 -11.62 11.61
CA ALA A 22 10.98 -13.06 11.41
C ALA A 22 9.70 -13.42 10.62
N CYS A 23 8.88 -12.42 10.27
CA CYS A 23 7.60 -12.57 9.59
C CYS A 23 7.54 -11.63 8.38
N ASP A 24 6.74 -12.00 7.39
CA ASP A 24 6.42 -11.15 6.26
C ASP A 24 5.50 -10.00 6.67
N ILE A 25 5.78 -8.79 6.16
CA ILE A 25 4.97 -7.60 6.36
C ILE A 25 4.40 -7.16 5.02
N ALA A 26 3.07 -7.10 4.93
CA ALA A 26 2.35 -6.53 3.81
C ALA A 26 1.62 -5.25 4.23
N VAL A 27 1.65 -4.25 3.37
CA VAL A 27 0.94 -2.98 3.57
C VAL A 27 -0.07 -2.81 2.45
N CYS A 28 -1.28 -2.43 2.79
CA CYS A 28 -2.31 -2.06 1.83
C CYS A 28 -2.53 -0.54 1.93
N PRO A 29 -1.80 0.29 1.17
CA PRO A 29 -1.97 1.75 1.20
C PRO A 29 -3.25 2.17 0.46
N PRO A 30 -3.71 3.42 0.62
CA PRO A 30 -4.76 4.00 -0.23
C PRO A 30 -4.41 3.81 -1.71
N PHE A 31 -5.41 3.53 -2.57
CA PHE A 31 -5.17 3.23 -3.99
C PHE A 31 -4.32 4.32 -4.69
N ALA A 32 -4.59 5.59 -4.38
CA ALA A 32 -3.84 6.73 -4.89
C ALA A 32 -2.34 6.76 -4.51
N LEU A 33 -1.90 5.90 -3.58
CA LEU A 33 -0.52 5.80 -3.13
C LEU A 33 0.17 4.51 -3.58
N ILE A 34 -0.52 3.57 -4.27
CA ILE A 34 0.08 2.29 -4.68
C ILE A 34 1.36 2.52 -5.48
N GLU A 35 1.31 3.31 -6.57
CA GLU A 35 2.48 3.60 -7.41
C GLU A 35 3.61 4.29 -6.64
N ARG A 36 3.28 5.16 -5.67
CA ARG A 36 4.28 5.85 -4.83
C ARG A 36 4.91 4.92 -3.78
N THR A 37 4.26 3.82 -3.50
CA THR A 37 4.72 2.83 -2.51
C THR A 37 5.50 1.70 -3.18
N GLU A 38 5.41 1.58 -4.51
CA GLU A 38 6.27 0.68 -5.27
C GLU A 38 7.74 1.05 -5.12
N GLY A 39 8.60 0.04 -4.99
CA GLY A 39 10.03 0.25 -4.72
C GLY A 39 10.39 0.51 -3.25
N SER A 40 9.41 0.48 -2.33
CA SER A 40 9.65 0.56 -0.88
C SER A 40 10.35 -0.67 -0.29
N GLY A 41 10.43 -1.76 -1.05
CA GLY A 41 10.91 -3.07 -0.55
C GLY A 41 9.87 -3.81 0.29
N VAL A 42 8.75 -3.17 0.65
CA VAL A 42 7.63 -3.75 1.40
C VAL A 42 6.66 -4.42 0.41
N VAL A 43 6.04 -5.52 0.82
CA VAL A 43 4.99 -6.18 0.02
C VAL A 43 3.74 -5.29 0.00
N ILE A 44 3.26 -4.92 -1.18
CA ILE A 44 2.11 -4.01 -1.35
C ILE A 44 0.88 -4.79 -1.79
N GLY A 45 -0.22 -4.62 -1.06
CA GLY A 45 -1.53 -5.17 -1.36
C GLY A 45 -2.57 -4.08 -1.68
N ALA A 46 -3.70 -4.47 -2.26
CA ALA A 46 -4.85 -3.59 -2.42
C ALA A 46 -5.73 -3.63 -1.15
N GLN A 47 -6.19 -2.47 -0.68
CA GLN A 47 -7.16 -2.40 0.45
C GLN A 47 -8.55 -2.85 0.06
N ASP A 48 -8.95 -2.49 -1.14
CA ASP A 48 -10.25 -2.84 -1.70
C ASP A 48 -10.05 -3.21 -3.18
N TYR A 49 -10.87 -4.14 -3.64
CA TYR A 49 -10.92 -4.55 -5.03
C TYR A 49 -12.36 -4.67 -5.47
N LEU A 50 -12.69 -3.96 -6.55
CA LEU A 50 -13.98 -4.09 -7.20
C LEU A 50 -14.07 -5.46 -7.87
N ASN A 51 -14.70 -6.42 -7.18
CA ASN A 51 -15.08 -7.70 -7.77
C ASN A 51 -16.30 -7.53 -8.69
N SER A 52 -16.14 -6.73 -9.76
CA SER A 52 -17.12 -6.66 -10.84
C SER A 52 -16.39 -6.98 -12.13
N ARG A 53 -16.90 -7.95 -12.91
CA ARG A 53 -16.40 -8.26 -14.26
C ARG A 53 -16.69 -7.15 -15.28
N ARG A 54 -16.81 -5.90 -14.83
CA ARG A 54 -17.15 -4.74 -15.65
C ARG A 54 -16.08 -3.67 -15.43
N PRO A 55 -15.53 -3.08 -16.50
CA PRO A 55 -14.54 -2.01 -16.37
C PRO A 55 -15.15 -0.84 -15.60
N VAL A 56 -14.43 -0.35 -14.60
CA VAL A 56 -14.79 0.87 -13.88
C VAL A 56 -14.19 2.05 -14.63
N GLU A 57 -15.06 2.93 -15.12
CA GLU A 57 -14.65 4.21 -15.69
C GLU A 57 -14.32 5.17 -14.55
N PHE A 58 -13.05 5.54 -14.42
CA PHE A 58 -12.63 6.62 -13.54
C PHE A 58 -12.99 7.95 -14.23
N GLN A 59 -13.97 8.68 -13.66
CA GLN A 59 -14.30 10.07 -14.04
C GLN A 59 -13.37 11.06 -13.36
#